data_AF-A0A554IWM0-F1
#
_entry.id   AF-A0A554IWM0-F1
#
_cell.length_a   1.000
_cell.length_b   1.000
_cell.length_c   1.000
_cell.angle_alpha   90.00
_cell.angle_beta   90.00
_cell.angle_gamma   90.00
#
_symmetry.space_group_name_H-M   'P 1'
#
loop_
_entity.id
_entity.type
_entity.pdbx_description
1 polymer ?
#
loop_
_entity_poly.entity_id
_entity_poly.type
_entity_poly.pdbx_seq_one_letter_code
_entity_poly.pdbx_strand_id
1 'polypeptide(L)'
;MDENKDYIINFRVSRKTYEKMKQKAKENRESVSNLARKAIEDSVEIIHDLSREIFGAGDKKNKFEDIVSFHRAQFAQDMECASCGKTISKGTVGVVGENKAGKKYYFCADCK
;
A
#
# COMPACT_ATOMS: atom_id res chain seq x y z
N MET A 1 -27.36 8.10 -8.54
CA MET A 1 -26.24 9.05 -8.70
C MET A 1 -25.17 8.32 -9.49
N ASP A 2 -24.76 8.90 -10.60
CA ASP A 2 -23.84 8.28 -11.56
C ASP A 2 -22.41 8.38 -11.00
N GLU A 3 -21.89 7.31 -10.40
CA GLU A 3 -20.61 7.29 -9.68
C GLU A 3 -19.49 6.57 -10.45
N ASN A 4 -19.55 6.54 -11.77
CA ASN A 4 -18.42 6.06 -12.58
C ASN A 4 -17.39 7.18 -12.82
N LYS A 5 -16.85 7.74 -11.73
CA LYS A 5 -15.75 8.72 -11.82
C LYS A 5 -14.44 7.95 -11.84
N ASP A 6 -13.86 7.80 -13.01
CA ASP A 6 -12.48 7.33 -13.13
C ASP A 6 -11.53 8.35 -12.49
N TYR A 7 -10.85 7.96 -11.41
CA TYR A 7 -9.81 8.77 -10.76
C TYR A 7 -8.44 8.43 -11.36
N ILE A 8 -7.68 9.43 -11.80
CA ILE A 8 -6.33 9.25 -12.33
C ILE A 8 -5.34 9.18 -11.17
N ILE A 9 -4.69 8.02 -11.00
CA ILE A 9 -3.63 7.82 -10.01
C ILE A 9 -2.27 7.75 -10.72
N ASN A 10 -1.34 8.61 -10.30
CA ASN A 10 0.01 8.66 -10.85
C ASN A 10 1.00 7.92 -9.94
N PHE A 11 1.68 6.90 -10.48
CA PHE A 11 2.72 6.15 -9.75
C PHE A 11 4.10 6.42 -10.33
N ARG A 12 5.12 6.44 -9.48
CA ARG A 12 6.53 6.48 -9.91
C ARG A 12 7.11 5.08 -9.84
N VAL A 13 7.58 4.58 -10.98
CA VAL A 13 8.25 3.29 -11.11
C VAL A 13 9.58 3.47 -11.84
N SER A 14 10.49 2.51 -11.71
CA SER A 14 11.74 2.53 -12.49
C SER A 14 11.45 2.40 -13.99
N ARG A 15 12.30 2.99 -14.85
CA ARG A 15 12.18 2.85 -16.31
C ARG A 15 12.16 1.38 -16.74
N LYS A 16 13.00 0.54 -16.13
CA LYS A 16 13.05 -0.91 -16.38
C LYS A 16 11.72 -1.58 -16.07
N THR A 17 11.06 -1.19 -14.98
CA THR A 17 9.74 -1.71 -14.60
C THR A 17 8.67 -1.26 -15.58
N TYR A 18 8.66 0.02 -15.97
CA TYR A 18 7.69 0.56 -16.91
C TYR A 18 7.75 -0.14 -18.28
N GLU A 19 8.96 -0.31 -18.84
CA GLU A 19 9.13 -1.01 -20.13
C GLU A 19 8.68 -2.47 -20.06
N LYS A 20 8.96 -3.17 -18.95
CA LYS A 20 8.45 -4.52 -18.72
C LYS A 20 6.93 -4.57 -18.69
N MET A 21 6.29 -3.64 -17.97
CA MET A 21 4.83 -3.54 -17.92
C MET A 21 4.24 -3.25 -19.30
N LYS A 22 4.86 -2.35 -20.06
CA LYS A 22 4.44 -2.00 -21.42
C LYS A 22 4.53 -3.19 -22.38
N GLN A 23 5.64 -3.93 -22.33
CA GLN A 23 5.82 -5.13 -23.13
C GLN A 23 4.79 -6.21 -22.76
N LYS A 24 4.56 -6.44 -21.46
CA LYS A 24 3.60 -7.43 -20.99
C LYS A 24 2.15 -7.08 -21.34
N ALA A 25 1.79 -5.80 -21.24
CA ALA A 25 0.47 -5.30 -21.64
C ALA A 25 0.23 -5.53 -23.15
N LYS A 26 1.27 -5.33 -23.99
CA LYS A 26 1.21 -5.63 -25.42
C LYS A 26 0.99 -7.11 -25.71
N GLU A 27 1.71 -7.99 -25.02
CA GLU A 27 1.54 -9.45 -25.14
C GLU A 27 0.11 -9.88 -24.79
N ASN A 28 -0.45 -9.29 -23.72
CA ASN A 28 -1.79 -9.56 -23.23
C ASN A 28 -2.91 -8.81 -24.00
N ARG A 29 -2.56 -7.99 -24.99
CA ARG A 29 -3.48 -7.12 -25.74
C ARG A 29 -4.36 -6.23 -24.84
N GLU A 30 -3.78 -5.71 -23.77
CA GLU A 30 -4.48 -4.85 -22.81
C GLU A 30 -3.71 -3.55 -22.55
N SER A 31 -4.34 -2.59 -21.87
CA SER A 31 -3.66 -1.35 -21.47
C SER A 31 -2.74 -1.61 -20.27
N VAL A 32 -1.71 -0.78 -20.13
CA VAL A 32 -0.83 -0.81 -18.95
C VAL A 32 -1.63 -0.61 -17.66
N SER A 33 -2.68 0.22 -17.69
CA SER A 33 -3.59 0.44 -16.57
C SER A 33 -4.38 -0.82 -16.18
N ASN A 34 -4.88 -1.57 -17.17
CA ASN A 34 -5.62 -2.81 -16.91
C ASN A 34 -4.71 -3.90 -16.37
N LEU A 35 -3.50 -4.03 -16.93
CA LEU A 35 -2.50 -4.95 -16.42
C LEU A 35 -2.13 -4.60 -14.96
N ALA A 36 -1.93 -3.32 -14.66
CA ALA A 36 -1.62 -2.88 -13.30
C ALA A 36 -2.77 -3.15 -12.32
N ARG A 37 -4.01 -2.90 -12.75
CA ARG A 37 -5.21 -3.17 -11.95
C ARG A 37 -5.32 -4.66 -11.62
N LYS A 38 -5.28 -5.54 -12.62
CA LYS A 38 -5.32 -6.99 -12.42
C LYS A 38 -4.20 -7.48 -11.50
N ALA A 39 -2.97 -7.04 -11.73
CA ALA A 39 -1.85 -7.45 -10.89
C ALA A 39 -2.06 -7.08 -9.41
N ILE A 40 -2.68 -5.93 -9.13
CA ILE A 40 -3.03 -5.52 -7.77
C ILE A 40 -4.18 -6.36 -7.22
N GLU A 41 -5.26 -6.51 -7.99
CA GLU A 41 -6.45 -7.30 -7.60
C GLU A 41 -6.09 -8.75 -7.30
N ASP A 42 -5.37 -9.42 -8.22
CA ASP A 42 -4.90 -10.80 -8.07
C ASP A 42 -4.03 -10.95 -6.82
N SER A 43 -3.13 -9.99 -6.57
CA SER A 43 -2.27 -10.02 -5.38
C SER A 43 -3.09 -9.90 -4.10
N VAL A 44 -4.11 -9.03 -4.07
CA VAL A 44 -4.98 -8.85 -2.89
C VAL A 44 -5.81 -10.10 -2.64
N GLU A 45 -6.39 -10.70 -3.68
CA GLU A 45 -7.18 -11.93 -3.57
C GLU A 45 -6.32 -13.09 -3.04
N ILE A 46 -5.15 -13.33 -3.65
CA ILE A 46 -4.23 -14.39 -3.22
C ILE A 46 -3.76 -14.17 -1.78
N ILE A 47 -3.40 -12.93 -1.40
CA ILE A 47 -2.99 -12.63 -0.03
C ILE A 47 -4.13 -12.89 0.95
N HIS A 48 -5.36 -12.51 0.60
CA HIS A 48 -6.52 -12.69 1.45
C HIS A 48 -6.87 -14.17 1.65
N ASP A 49 -6.87 -14.96 0.57
CA ASP A 49 -7.14 -16.39 0.64
C ASP A 49 -6.04 -17.14 1.38
N LEU A 50 -4.77 -16.82 1.10
CA LEU A 50 -3.62 -17.37 1.83
C LEU A 50 -3.69 -17.01 3.32
N SER A 51 -4.07 -15.77 3.65
CA SER A 51 -4.26 -15.34 5.03
C SER A 51 -5.36 -16.15 5.72
N ARG A 52 -6.48 -16.41 5.02
CA ARG A 52 -7.58 -17.22 5.54
C ARG A 52 -7.15 -18.67 5.78
N GLU A 53 -6.37 -19.25 4.87
CA GLU A 53 -5.86 -20.62 5.02
C GLU A 53 -4.84 -20.76 6.14
N ILE A 54 -3.89 -19.82 6.27
CA ILE A 54 -2.81 -19.89 7.26
C ILE A 54 -3.30 -19.53 8.67
N PHE A 55 -4.16 -18.52 8.79
CA PHE A 55 -4.55 -17.95 10.08
C PHE A 55 -5.99 -18.27 10.51
N GLY A 56 -6.77 -18.97 9.67
CA GLY A 56 -8.21 -19.17 9.86
C GLY A 56 -9.02 -17.90 9.63
N ALA A 57 -10.35 -18.02 9.57
CA ALA A 57 -11.29 -16.88 9.49
C ALA A 57 -11.38 -16.08 10.83
N GLY A 58 -10.25 -15.94 11.52
CA GLY A 58 -10.14 -15.27 12.80
C GLY A 58 -9.75 -13.82 12.61
N ASP A 59 -10.73 -12.93 12.78
CA ASP A 59 -10.60 -11.50 13.07
C ASP A 59 -9.49 -11.21 14.09
N LYS A 60 -8.24 -11.13 13.66
CA LYS A 60 -7.33 -10.15 14.23
C LYS A 60 -7.58 -8.90 13.43
N LYS A 61 -8.60 -8.12 13.82
CA LYS A 61 -8.77 -6.73 13.36
C LYS A 61 -7.38 -6.13 13.34
N ASN A 62 -6.77 -6.01 12.16
CA ASN A 62 -5.47 -5.38 12.08
C ASN A 62 -5.72 -3.99 12.62
N LYS A 63 -4.96 -3.58 13.64
CA LYS A 63 -5.11 -2.26 14.28
C LYS A 63 -4.97 -1.09 13.28
N PHE A 64 -4.59 -1.40 12.04
CA PHE A 64 -4.29 -0.52 10.94
C PHE A 64 -5.16 -0.79 9.69
N GLU A 65 -6.19 -1.65 9.76
CA GLU A 65 -7.14 -1.90 8.65
C GLU A 65 -7.92 -0.65 8.24
N ASP A 66 -8.07 0.32 9.14
CA ASP A 66 -8.75 1.59 8.89
C ASP A 66 -7.87 2.62 8.15
N ILE A 67 -6.58 2.33 7.94
CA ILE A 67 -5.65 3.22 7.23
C ILE A 67 -5.95 3.18 5.73
N VAL A 68 -6.31 4.34 5.18
CA VAL A 68 -6.68 4.48 3.76
C VAL A 68 -5.55 5.06 2.91
N SER A 69 -4.51 5.61 3.52
CA SER A 69 -3.37 6.16 2.79
C SER A 69 -2.06 5.95 3.52
N PHE A 70 -0.99 5.68 2.76
CA PHE A 70 0.38 5.58 3.26
C PHE A 70 1.30 6.49 2.44
N HIS A 71 2.14 7.27 3.12
CA HIS A 71 3.14 8.11 2.47
C HIS A 71 4.46 8.11 3.25
N ARG A 72 5.58 8.28 2.54
CA ARG A 72 6.89 8.40 3.17
C ARG A 72 7.12 9.84 3.59
N ALA A 73 7.63 10.04 4.80
CA ALA A 73 8.00 11.35 5.31
C ALA A 73 9.27 11.27 6.14
N GLN A 74 10.06 12.34 6.11
CA GLN A 74 11.15 12.54 7.06
C GLN A 74 10.56 13.13 8.33
N PHE A 75 10.78 12.50 9.48
CA PHE A 75 10.17 12.95 10.73
C PHE A 75 10.92 14.14 11.32
N ALA A 76 10.17 15.18 11.67
CA ALA A 76 10.71 16.41 12.25
C ALA A 76 11.08 16.27 13.74
N GLN A 77 10.58 15.21 14.39
CA GLN A 77 10.82 14.87 15.80
C GLN A 77 10.85 13.35 15.96
N ASP A 78 11.20 12.87 17.15
CA ASP A 78 11.14 11.45 17.47
C ASP A 78 9.69 10.97 17.48
N MET A 79 9.43 9.86 16.81
CA MET A 79 8.09 9.26 16.71
C MET A 79 8.10 7.85 17.25
N GLU A 80 6.99 7.37 17.78
CA GLU A 80 6.86 5.96 18.16
C GLU A 80 6.27 5.15 17.00
N CYS A 81 6.88 4.00 16.70
CA CYS A 81 6.33 3.09 15.71
C CYS A 81 5.03 2.47 16.23
N ALA A 82 3.93 2.71 15.52
CA ALA A 82 2.61 2.19 15.88
C ALA A 82 2.54 0.65 15.90
N SER A 83 3.41 -0.04 15.13
CA SER A 83 3.46 -1.50 15.03
C SER A 83 4.33 -2.15 16.12
N CYS A 84 5.58 -1.70 16.28
CA CYS A 84 6.54 -2.34 17.21
C CYS A 84 6.88 -1.53 18.47
N GLY A 85 6.37 -0.30 18.62
CA GLY A 85 6.66 0.58 19.76
C GLY A 85 8.08 1.17 19.77
N LYS A 86 8.95 0.85 18.80
CA LYS A 86 10.30 1.41 18.74
C LYS A 86 10.26 2.91 18.43
N THR A 87 11.17 3.66 19.06
CA THR A 87 11.43 5.06 18.72
C THR A 87 12.05 5.18 17.34
N ILE A 88 11.50 6.07 16.54
CA ILE A 88 11.96 6.46 15.22
C ILE A 88 12.61 7.83 15.40
N SER A 89 13.94 7.88 15.33
CA SER A 89 14.69 9.12 15.56
C SER A 89 14.33 10.21 14.55
N LYS A 90 14.32 11.46 15.02
CA LYS A 90 14.24 12.67 14.21
C LYS A 90 15.20 12.62 13.02
N GLY A 91 14.75 13.09 11.88
CA GLY A 91 15.51 13.12 10.64
C GLY A 91 15.51 11.79 9.88
N THR A 92 14.93 10.72 10.43
CA THR A 92 14.77 9.43 9.75
C THR A 92 13.56 9.45 8.81
N VAL A 93 13.68 8.80 7.66
CA VAL A 93 12.56 8.57 6.74
C VAL A 93 11.75 7.37 7.22
N GLY A 94 10.49 7.60 7.59
CA GLY A 94 9.52 6.56 7.95
C GLY A 94 8.32 6.54 7.02
N VAL A 95 7.32 5.76 7.39
CA VAL A 95 6.01 5.72 6.71
C VAL A 95 4.95 6.31 7.65
N VAL A 96 4.09 7.15 7.10
CA VAL A 96 2.90 7.69 7.77
C VAL A 96 1.69 7.05 7.14
N GLY A 97 0.87 6.41 7.95
CA GLY A 97 -0.46 5.95 7.58
C GLY A 97 -1.53 6.90 8.11
N GLU A 98 -2.55 7.21 7.32
CA GLU A 98 -3.68 8.05 7.73
C GLU A 98 -5.02 7.36 7.45
N ASN A 99 -5.92 7.36 8.43
CA ASN A 99 -7.27 6.81 8.30
C ASN A 99 -8.27 7.86 7.80
N LYS A 100 -9.52 7.46 7.50
CA LYS A 100 -10.57 8.38 7.01
C LYS A 100 -10.91 9.52 8.00
N ALA A 101 -10.59 9.35 9.28
CA ALA A 101 -10.79 10.36 10.31
C ALA A 101 -9.59 11.31 10.46
N GLY A 102 -8.55 11.18 9.63
CA GLY A 102 -7.33 12.00 9.69
C GLY A 102 -6.35 11.60 10.80
N LYS A 103 -6.57 10.47 11.47
CA LYS A 103 -5.65 9.95 12.50
C LYS A 103 -4.42 9.38 11.82
N LYS A 104 -3.25 9.86 12.28
CA LYS A 104 -1.93 9.45 11.75
C LYS A 104 -1.29 8.36 12.59
N TYR A 105 -0.69 7.40 11.92
CA TYR A 105 0.11 6.30 12.47
C TYR A 105 1.50 6.35 11.86
N TYR A 106 2.54 6.13 12.66
CA TYR A 106 3.94 6.25 12.23
C TYR A 106 4.60 4.88 12.25
N PHE A 107 5.35 4.55 11.21
CA PHE A 107 5.97 3.24 11.05
C PHE A 107 7.46 3.39 10.75
N CYS A 108 8.27 2.58 11.46
CA CYS A 108 9.71 2.51 11.23
C CYS A 108 10.02 1.77 9.93
N ALA A 109 11.27 1.85 9.48
CA ALA A 109 11.70 1.18 8.24
C ALA A 109 11.55 -0.35 8.29
N ASP A 110 11.62 -0.93 9.49
CA ASP A 110 11.57 -2.38 9.73
C ASP A 110 10.14 -2.95 9.75
N CYS A 111 9.14 -2.11 10.03
CA CYS A 111 7.72 -2.49 10.12
C CYS A 111 6.93 -2.15 8.85
N LYS A 112 7.61 -2.16 7.70
CA LYS A 112 6.98 -2.00 6.39
C LYS A 112 6.08 -3.16 6.04
#